data_AF-A0A7X2SYX5-F1
#
_entry.id   AF-A0A7X2SYX5-F1
#
_cell.length_a   1.000
_cell.length_b   1.000
_cell.length_c   1.000
_cell.angle_alpha   90.00
_cell.angle_beta   90.00
_cell.angle_gamma   90.00
#
_symmetry.space_group_name_H-M   'P 1'
#
loop_
_entity.id
_entity.type
_entity.pdbx_description
1 polymer ?
#
loop_
_entity_poly.entity_id
_entity_poly.type
_entity_poly.pdbx_seq_one_letter_code
_entity_poly.pdbx_strand_id
1 'polypeptide(L)'
;IALSASPAHTASLDFIAAALETEIGVDQLQDAISQPLEKILEQVQLALATSQIKPDVIYLTGGSARSPLLRAALQQTLPDTPIAGGDDFASVTAGLARWAEVMFR
;
A
#
# COMPACT_ATOMS: atom_id res chain seq x y z
N ILE A 1 -0.62 -4.48 9.54
CA ILE A 1 -0.61 -5.79 8.86
C ILE A 1 0.64 -6.52 9.35
N ALA A 2 0.54 -7.77 9.83
CA ALA A 2 1.62 -8.46 10.53
C ALA A 2 2.91 -8.59 9.70
N LEU A 3 2.79 -9.03 8.45
CA LEU A 3 3.92 -9.18 7.53
C LEU A 3 4.52 -7.87 7.02
N SER A 4 3.94 -6.71 7.40
CA SER A 4 4.58 -5.41 7.18
C SER A 4 5.61 -5.05 8.26
N ALA A 5 5.58 -5.72 9.42
CA ALA A 5 6.45 -5.46 10.56
C ALA A 5 7.39 -6.62 10.89
N SER A 6 7.06 -7.84 10.44
CA SER A 6 7.81 -9.07 10.71
C SER A 6 7.94 -9.92 9.44
N PRO A 7 9.04 -10.69 9.29
CA PRO A 7 9.28 -11.51 8.09
C PRO A 7 8.37 -12.75 7.98
N ALA A 8 7.77 -13.18 9.10
CA ALA A 8 6.86 -14.30 9.16
C ALA A 8 5.74 -14.04 10.18
N HIS A 9 4.63 -14.77 10.01
CA HIS A 9 3.47 -14.73 10.90
C HIS A 9 2.80 -16.10 10.93
N THR A 10 2.56 -16.62 12.15
CA THR A 10 1.76 -17.82 12.35
C THR A 10 0.28 -17.43 12.41
N ALA A 11 -0.49 -17.85 11.40
CA ALA A 11 -1.93 -17.66 11.36
C ALA A 11 -2.63 -18.85 12.04
N SER A 12 -3.27 -18.62 13.18
CA SER A 12 -4.16 -19.61 13.80
C SER A 12 -5.46 -19.72 13.00
N LEU A 13 -5.90 -20.96 12.80
CA LEU A 13 -7.13 -21.36 12.15
C LEU A 13 -7.97 -22.22 13.11
N ASP A 14 -7.91 -21.94 14.42
CA ASP A 14 -8.66 -22.68 15.46
C ASP A 14 -10.17 -22.69 15.23
N PHE A 15 -10.69 -21.71 14.48
CA PHE A 15 -12.08 -21.66 14.05
C PHE A 15 -12.48 -22.75 13.04
N ILE A 16 -11.49 -23.42 12.41
CA ILE A 16 -11.68 -24.55 11.49
C ILE A 16 -11.43 -25.87 12.24
N ALA A 17 -10.29 -25.98 12.91
CA ALA A 17 -9.91 -27.16 13.69
C ALA A 17 -8.95 -26.77 14.81
N ALA A 18 -9.07 -27.42 15.97
CA ALA A 18 -8.21 -27.13 17.12
C ALA A 18 -6.73 -27.31 16.79
N ALA A 19 -5.91 -26.31 17.15
CA ALA A 19 -4.48 -26.25 16.89
C ALA A 19 -4.10 -26.31 15.41
N LEU A 20 -5.03 -25.99 14.50
CA LEU A 20 -4.69 -25.78 13.09
C LEU A 20 -4.04 -24.41 12.94
N GLU A 21 -2.80 -24.40 12.47
CA GLU A 21 -2.06 -23.17 12.21
C GLU A 21 -1.21 -23.32 10.94
N THR A 22 -0.83 -22.19 10.37
CA THR A 22 0.09 -22.14 9.24
C THR A 22 1.06 -20.99 9.40
N GLU A 23 2.33 -21.22 9.10
CA GLU A 23 3.32 -20.15 9.00
C GLU A 23 3.25 -19.51 7.62
N ILE A 24 3.15 -18.18 7.61
CA ILE A 24 3.12 -17.39 6.39
C ILE A 24 4.34 -16.47 6.39
N GLY A 25 5.17 -16.58 5.36
CA GLY A 25 6.34 -15.73 5.15
C GLY A 25 6.08 -14.54 4.22
N VAL A 26 6.94 -13.54 4.28
CA VAL A 26 6.93 -12.40 3.33
C VAL A 26 7.13 -12.85 1.88
N ASP A 27 7.96 -13.86 1.62
CA ASP A 27 8.19 -14.38 0.25
C ASP A 27 6.91 -14.98 -0.33
N GLN A 28 6.17 -15.77 0.46
CA GLN A 28 4.88 -16.33 0.06
C GLN A 28 3.85 -15.22 -0.20
N LEU A 29 3.85 -14.15 0.61
CA LEU A 29 3.01 -12.99 0.36
C LEU A 29 3.40 -12.31 -0.95
N GLN A 30 4.70 -12.13 -1.21
CA GLN A 30 5.22 -11.51 -2.43
C GLN A 30 4.78 -12.28 -3.67
N ASP A 31 4.90 -13.60 -3.67
CA ASP A 31 4.44 -14.45 -4.75
C ASP A 31 2.92 -14.32 -4.95
N ALA A 32 2.15 -14.36 -3.85
CA ALA A 32 0.69 -14.29 -3.88
C ALA A 32 0.16 -12.95 -4.41
N ILE A 33 0.87 -11.84 -4.18
CA ILE A 33 0.44 -10.50 -4.61
C ILE A 33 1.11 -10.01 -5.89
N SER A 34 1.97 -10.81 -6.52
CA SER A 34 2.73 -10.42 -7.71
C SER A 34 1.85 -9.83 -8.82
N GLN A 35 0.77 -10.52 -9.22
CA GLN A 35 -0.15 -10.04 -10.24
C GLN A 35 -0.92 -8.76 -9.85
N PRO A 36 -1.54 -8.66 -8.65
CA PRO A 36 -2.12 -7.40 -8.20
C PRO A 36 -1.12 -6.23 -8.17
N LEU A 37 0.12 -6.48 -7.75
CA LEU A 37 1.15 -5.47 -7.68
C LEU A 37 1.54 -4.96 -9.07
N GLU A 38 1.70 -5.87 -10.03
CA GLU A 38 1.95 -5.52 -11.44
C GLU A 38 0.88 -4.58 -11.99
N LYS A 39 -0.41 -4.90 -11.77
CA LYS A 39 -1.53 -4.04 -12.18
C LYS A 39 -1.49 -2.64 -11.56
N ILE A 40 -1.06 -2.52 -10.30
CA ILE A 40 -0.88 -1.22 -9.65
C ILE A 40 0.21 -0.42 -10.37
N LEU A 41 1.34 -1.05 -10.70
CA LEU A 41 2.45 -0.40 -11.41
C LEU A 41 2.05 0.02 -12.83
N GLU A 42 1.25 -0.78 -13.54
CA GLU A 42 0.70 -0.39 -14.84
C GLU A 42 -0.13 0.90 -14.74
N GLN A 43 -0.96 1.05 -13.71
CA GLN A 43 -1.73 2.28 -13.50
C GLN A 43 -0.84 3.48 -13.19
N VAL A 44 0.23 3.27 -12.42
CA VAL A 44 1.24 4.33 -12.17
C VAL A 44 1.91 4.75 -13.47
N GLN A 45 2.34 3.80 -14.30
CA GLN A 45 2.96 4.10 -15.60
C GLN A 45 2.00 4.83 -16.53
N LEU A 46 0.73 4.42 -16.57
CA LEU A 46 -0.30 5.09 -17.37
C LEU A 46 -0.50 6.54 -16.93
N ALA A 47 -0.56 6.80 -15.61
CA ALA A 47 -0.70 8.14 -15.07
C ALA A 47 0.49 9.04 -15.43
N LEU A 48 1.73 8.52 -15.34
CA LEU A 48 2.95 9.23 -15.73
C LEU A 48 2.98 9.55 -17.23
N ALA A 49 2.62 8.57 -18.07
CA ALA A 49 2.57 8.75 -19.51
C ALA A 49 1.52 9.79 -19.92
N THR A 50 0.37 9.80 -19.24
CA THR A 50 -0.74 10.72 -19.51
C THR A 50 -0.41 12.14 -19.05
N SER A 51 0.22 12.30 -17.89
CA SER A 51 0.54 13.63 -17.34
C SER A 51 1.75 14.28 -18.01
N GLN A 52 2.67 13.48 -18.58
CA GLN A 52 3.97 13.92 -19.08
C GLN A 52 4.81 14.65 -18.02
N ILE A 53 4.57 14.36 -16.73
CA ILE A 53 5.21 15.02 -15.59
C ILE A 53 5.83 13.95 -14.68
N LYS A 54 7.06 14.20 -14.24
CA LYS A 54 7.68 13.45 -13.14
C LYS A 54 7.19 14.03 -11.81
N PRO A 55 6.58 13.24 -10.92
CA PRO A 55 6.13 13.72 -9.63
C PRO A 55 7.32 14.07 -8.71
N ASP A 56 7.19 15.16 -7.98
CA ASP A 56 8.16 15.56 -6.94
C ASP A 56 8.04 14.72 -5.66
N VAL A 57 6.87 14.11 -5.44
CA VAL A 57 6.59 13.28 -4.26
C VAL A 57 5.43 12.32 -4.56
N ILE A 58 5.50 11.12 -4.00
CA ILE A 58 4.41 10.13 -4.01
C ILE A 58 3.77 10.11 -2.62
N TYR A 59 2.49 10.42 -2.53
CA TYR A 59 1.71 10.25 -1.31
C TYR A 59 0.94 8.93 -1.36
N LEU A 60 1.21 8.04 -0.41
CA LEU A 60 0.45 6.80 -0.25
C LEU A 60 -0.63 6.96 0.82
N THR A 61 -1.84 6.49 0.52
CA THR A 61 -2.98 6.50 1.43
C THR A 61 -3.68 5.14 1.43
N GLY A 62 -4.45 4.86 2.49
CA GLY A 62 -5.16 3.59 2.67
C GLY A 62 -4.32 2.51 3.36
N GLY A 63 -4.97 1.46 3.87
CA GLY A 63 -4.31 0.43 4.69
C GLY A 63 -3.15 -0.31 3.99
N SER A 64 -3.21 -0.45 2.66
CA SER A 64 -2.17 -1.07 1.84
C SER A 64 -0.92 -0.19 1.68
N ALA A 65 -0.99 1.10 1.98
CA ALA A 65 0.15 2.03 1.96
C ALA A 65 1.27 1.62 2.92
N ARG A 66 0.97 0.78 3.92
CA ARG A 66 1.94 0.24 4.87
C ARG A 66 2.71 -0.97 4.35
N SER A 67 2.36 -1.50 3.17
CA SER A 67 3.03 -2.65 2.57
C SER A 67 4.47 -2.31 2.16
N PRO A 68 5.49 -2.99 2.72
CA PRO A 68 6.89 -2.80 2.29
C PRO A 68 7.09 -3.20 0.83
N LEU A 69 6.39 -4.23 0.36
CA LEU A 69 6.46 -4.72 -1.03
C LEU A 69 5.98 -3.65 -2.02
N LEU A 70 4.86 -2.99 -1.72
CA LEU A 70 4.34 -1.90 -2.56
C LEU A 70 5.30 -0.71 -2.59
N ARG A 71 5.81 -0.29 -1.42
CA ARG A 71 6.76 0.82 -1.32
C ARG A 71 8.04 0.54 -2.11
N ALA A 72 8.59 -0.66 -1.98
CA ALA A 72 9.79 -1.07 -2.72
C ALA A 72 9.56 -1.05 -4.23
N ALA A 73 8.44 -1.61 -4.70
CA ALA A 73 8.09 -1.63 -6.13
C ALA A 73 7.91 -0.22 -6.73
N LEU A 74 7.25 0.67 -5.98
CA LEU A 74 7.10 2.07 -6.38
C LEU A 74 8.43 2.82 -6.41
N GLN A 75 9.29 2.61 -5.40
CA GLN A 75 10.61 3.22 -5.38
C GLN A 75 11.50 2.69 -6.52
N GLN A 76 11.38 1.43 -6.91
CA GLN A 76 12.08 0.90 -8.09
C GLN A 76 11.58 1.54 -9.39
N THR A 77 10.28 1.83 -9.48
CA THR A 77 9.66 2.46 -10.66
C THR A 77 10.01 3.94 -10.77
N LEU A 78 10.11 4.64 -9.63
CA LEU A 78 10.39 6.07 -9.52
C LEU A 78 11.52 6.31 -8.50
N PRO A 79 12.79 5.98 -8.83
CA PRO A 79 13.89 5.95 -7.88
C PRO A 79 14.20 7.29 -7.23
N ASP A 80 13.99 8.40 -7.94
CA ASP A 80 14.29 9.74 -7.42
C ASP A 80 13.07 10.44 -6.79
N THR A 81 11.90 9.81 -6.80
CA THR A 81 10.70 10.42 -6.23
C THR A 81 10.53 9.92 -4.78
N PRO A 82 10.59 10.82 -3.78
CA PRO A 82 10.38 10.43 -2.39
C PRO A 82 8.94 9.96 -2.16
N ILE A 83 8.80 8.90 -1.35
CA ILE A 83 7.51 8.41 -0.89
C ILE A 83 7.20 9.04 0.49
N ALA A 84 6.19 9.89 0.54
CA ALA A 84 5.68 10.48 1.77
C ALA A 84 4.59 9.60 2.41
N GLY A 85 4.57 9.58 3.74
CA GLY A 85 3.52 8.94 4.53
C GLY A 85 2.54 9.97 5.10
N GLY A 86 1.26 9.60 5.16
CA GLY A 86 0.22 10.34 5.88
C GLY A 86 -0.49 9.44 6.90
N ASP A 87 -1.59 9.93 7.47
CA ASP A 87 -2.52 9.06 8.21
C ASP A 87 -3.17 8.08 7.21
N ASP A 88 -2.72 6.82 7.26
CA ASP A 88 -3.16 5.75 6.35
C ASP A 88 -4.66 5.42 6.49
N PHE A 89 -5.34 5.94 7.50
CA PHE A 89 -6.74 5.63 7.80
C PHE A 89 -7.66 6.85 7.64
N ALA A 90 -7.31 8.01 8.20
CA ALA A 90 -8.21 9.16 8.21
C ALA A 90 -7.90 10.26 7.19
N SER A 91 -6.81 10.15 6.40
CA SER A 91 -6.38 11.22 5.48
C SER A 91 -7.45 11.64 4.47
N VAL A 92 -8.17 10.69 3.88
CA VAL A 92 -9.26 10.98 2.93
C VAL A 92 -10.42 11.70 3.63
N THR A 93 -10.88 11.18 4.76
CA THR A 93 -11.98 11.78 5.54
C THR A 93 -11.61 13.18 6.02
N ALA A 94 -10.38 13.39 6.49
CA ALA A 94 -9.88 14.68 6.91
C ALA A 94 -9.84 15.68 5.74
N GLY A 95 -9.42 15.25 4.55
CA GLY A 95 -9.44 16.08 3.34
C GLY A 95 -10.85 16.53 2.95
N LEU A 96 -11.82 15.60 2.97
CA LEU A 96 -13.22 15.89 2.68
C LEU A 96 -13.85 16.87 3.69
N ALA A 97 -13.56 16.69 4.98
CA ALA A 97 -14.06 17.59 6.03
C ALA A 97 -13.49 19.02 5.89
N ARG A 98 -12.19 19.15 5.61
CA ARG A 98 -11.57 20.46 5.35
C ARG A 98 -12.16 21.12 4.10
N TRP A 99 -12.42 20.35 3.06
CA TRP A 99 -13.05 20.89 1.85
C TRP A 99 -14.48 21.39 2.12
N ALA A 100 -15.25 20.66 2.92
CA ALA A 100 -16.58 21.11 3.34
C ALA A 100 -16.52 22.43 4.14
N GLU A 101 -15.51 22.62 4.99
CA GLU A 101 -15.32 23.88 5.70
C GLU A 101 -15.08 25.07 4.75
N VAL A 102 -14.31 24.87 3.69
CA VAL A 102 -14.06 25.90 2.66
C VAL A 102 -15.32 26.22 1.85
N MET A 103 -16.15 25.22 1.58
CA MET A 103 -17.32 25.36 0.70
C MET A 103 -18.57 25.91 1.39
N PHE A 104 -18.69 25.74 2.71
CA PHE A 104 -19.93 26.02 3.46
C PHE A 104 -19.76 26.99 4.64
N ARG A 105 -18.60 27.66 4.75
CA ARG A 105 -18.41 28.84 5.61
C ARG A 105 -18.16 30.08 4.76
#